data_AF-A0A5J6GNX1-F1
#
_entry.id   AF-A0A5J6GNX1-F1
#
_cell.length_a   1.000
_cell.length_b   1.000
_cell.length_c   1.000
_cell.angle_alpha   90.00
_cell.angle_beta   90.00
_cell.angle_gamma   90.00
#
_symmetry.space_group_name_H-M   'P 1'
#
loop_
_entity.id
_entity.type
_entity.pdbx_description
1 polymer ?
#
loop_
_entity_poly.entity_id
_entity_poly.type
_entity_poly.pdbx_seq_one_letter_code
_entity_poly.pdbx_strand_id
1 'polypeptide(L)'
;MLWANWTGASTVPSRELYPHQWSWDSAFIAIGLRHLSPLRAQLELETLLRAQWGDGRVPHIVFNDAVPLDAYFPSPDFWRSTTAGRAAGAPAAVQTSGIVQPPAHALAAWLVHRADPGLSRARSFLARLRPRLAAWHRYLLCARDAGGAGLAAVVHPWEQGMDNSPCWDAPLSRVEPADPAAYRRADLDHGAPEDRPTDLDYGRYVRLAEAYRDRRYADDEGPGAFAVEDPAFNALLIVSEYALALIERELAADESESADMAADGIESDGLAESADERRGRADALTKTLVDRLWDPRRGLFLCRDLCAPGRDGELVPERGVTGLIPLVLPGLDRDITATLVRTACGPHFGLEGPARLVPSYDLTGPAFDPRRYWRGPAWFNTNWLLEKGLRLHGDHPRADGLRDALLDAAVTSGFAEYVDPYTARGSGARGFGWTAALALDLLLDDGRSGRGGLLGEEVW
;
A
#
# COMPACT_ATOMS: atom_id res chain seq x y z
N MET A 1 5.75 -16.47 -13.24
CA MET A 1 4.62 -15.57 -12.98
C MET A 1 4.97 -14.13 -13.31
N LEU A 2 5.93 -13.50 -12.62
CA LEU A 2 6.36 -12.12 -12.92
C LEU A 2 6.76 -11.88 -14.39
N TRP A 3 7.38 -12.87 -15.04
CA TRP A 3 7.67 -12.79 -16.48
C TRP A 3 6.42 -12.91 -17.35
N ALA A 4 5.51 -13.82 -16.99
CA ALA A 4 4.27 -14.01 -17.71
C ALA A 4 3.37 -12.76 -17.59
N ASN A 5 3.38 -12.07 -16.45
CA ASN A 5 2.55 -10.87 -16.21
C ASN A 5 3.19 -9.57 -16.72
N TRP A 6 4.37 -9.63 -17.35
CA TRP A 6 5.01 -8.46 -17.93
C TRP A 6 4.28 -7.98 -19.18
N THR A 7 3.98 -6.69 -19.27
CA THR A 7 3.31 -6.07 -20.41
C THR A 7 4.28 -5.50 -21.45
N GLY A 8 5.58 -5.50 -21.14
CA GLY A 8 6.60 -4.78 -21.91
C GLY A 8 7.12 -3.53 -21.19
N ALA A 9 6.32 -2.94 -20.29
CA ALA A 9 6.68 -1.73 -19.54
C ALA A 9 6.36 -1.78 -18.04
N SER A 10 5.35 -2.56 -17.64
CA SER A 10 4.94 -2.78 -16.25
C SER A 10 4.44 -4.22 -16.06
N THR A 11 4.18 -4.61 -14.82
CA THR A 11 3.71 -5.95 -14.49
C THR A 11 2.28 -5.87 -13.97
N VAL A 12 1.37 -6.63 -14.57
CA VAL A 12 -0.01 -6.70 -14.08
C VAL A 12 -0.12 -7.62 -12.85
N PRO A 13 -1.02 -7.36 -11.89
CA PRO A 13 -1.25 -8.29 -10.78
C PRO A 13 -1.77 -9.65 -11.27
N SER A 14 -2.67 -9.65 -12.25
CA SER A 14 -3.21 -10.85 -12.89
C SER A 14 -3.71 -10.54 -14.29
N ARG A 15 -3.30 -11.29 -15.31
CA ARG A 15 -3.75 -11.03 -16.70
C ARG A 15 -5.26 -11.17 -16.89
N GLU A 16 -5.94 -11.96 -16.07
CA GLU A 16 -7.37 -12.23 -16.20
C GLU A 16 -8.17 -11.21 -15.40
N LEU A 17 -7.91 -11.08 -14.09
CA LEU A 17 -8.74 -10.29 -13.18
C LEU A 17 -8.29 -8.82 -13.08
N TYR A 18 -6.99 -8.56 -13.24
CA TYR A 18 -6.39 -7.25 -13.02
C TYR A 18 -5.43 -6.92 -14.18
N PRO A 19 -5.92 -6.61 -15.39
CA PRO A 19 -5.13 -6.55 -16.62
C PRO A 19 -4.34 -5.23 -16.85
N HIS A 20 -4.34 -4.33 -15.88
CA HIS A 20 -3.66 -3.04 -15.87
C HIS A 20 -2.50 -2.98 -14.84
N GLN A 21 -1.86 -1.82 -14.70
CA GLN A 21 -0.85 -1.60 -13.66
C GLN A 21 -1.51 -1.01 -12.41
N TRP A 22 -1.35 -1.65 -11.25
CA TRP A 22 -1.82 -1.13 -9.95
C TRP A 22 -0.67 -0.55 -9.14
N SER A 23 -0.95 0.53 -8.42
CA SER A 23 0.06 1.38 -7.78
C SER A 23 0.83 0.65 -6.68
N TRP A 24 0.15 0.07 -5.70
CA TRP A 24 0.83 -0.62 -4.60
C TRP A 24 1.35 -1.99 -5.05
N ASP A 25 0.63 -2.70 -5.92
CA ASP A 25 1.11 -3.92 -6.56
C ASP A 25 2.46 -3.70 -7.26
N SER A 26 2.60 -2.62 -8.04
CA SER A 26 3.88 -2.28 -8.69
C SER A 26 5.01 -2.04 -7.70
N ALA A 27 4.74 -1.48 -6.51
CA ALA A 27 5.77 -1.32 -5.49
C ALA A 27 6.23 -2.68 -4.94
N PHE A 28 5.29 -3.57 -4.60
CA PHE A 28 5.63 -4.93 -4.15
C PHE A 28 6.27 -5.79 -5.24
N ILE A 29 5.83 -5.64 -6.48
CA ILE A 29 6.41 -6.32 -7.64
C ILE A 29 7.85 -5.83 -7.84
N ALA A 30 8.11 -4.52 -7.77
CA ALA A 30 9.46 -3.98 -7.85
C ALA A 30 10.36 -4.52 -6.73
N ILE A 31 9.84 -4.62 -5.50
CA ILE A 31 10.53 -5.23 -4.34
C ILE A 31 10.97 -6.66 -4.65
N GLY A 32 10.12 -7.50 -5.24
CA GLY A 32 10.52 -8.86 -5.64
C GLY A 32 11.43 -8.89 -6.87
N LEU A 33 11.15 -8.05 -7.88
CA LEU A 33 11.91 -7.99 -9.12
C LEU A 33 13.36 -7.56 -8.92
N ARG A 34 13.67 -6.82 -7.84
CA ARG A 34 15.04 -6.39 -7.54
C ARG A 34 16.03 -7.56 -7.49
N HIS A 35 15.55 -8.75 -7.11
CA HIS A 35 16.38 -9.96 -7.00
C HIS A 35 16.64 -10.66 -8.35
N LEU A 36 15.83 -10.40 -9.38
CA LEU A 36 15.97 -11.02 -10.71
C LEU A 36 16.49 -10.07 -11.77
N SER A 37 16.03 -8.82 -11.71
CA SER A 37 16.35 -7.78 -12.68
C SER A 37 16.11 -6.41 -12.03
N PRO A 38 17.14 -5.85 -11.38
CA PRO A 38 17.11 -4.48 -10.87
C PRO A 38 16.65 -3.47 -11.92
N LEU A 39 17.06 -3.65 -13.18
CA LEU A 39 16.60 -2.81 -14.31
C LEU A 39 15.06 -2.83 -14.45
N ARG A 40 14.44 -4.02 -14.46
CA ARG A 40 12.98 -4.12 -14.58
C ARG A 40 12.27 -3.59 -13.35
N ALA A 41 12.84 -3.76 -12.16
CA ALA A 41 12.29 -3.18 -10.94
C ALA A 41 12.30 -1.65 -10.98
N GLN A 42 13.36 -1.03 -11.51
CA GLN A 42 13.40 0.41 -11.76
C GLN A 42 12.35 0.84 -12.80
N LEU A 43 12.23 0.12 -13.92
CA LEU A 43 11.26 0.40 -14.97
C LEU A 43 9.80 0.30 -14.48
N GLU A 44 9.49 -0.63 -13.58
CA GLU A 44 8.16 -0.79 -12.97
C GLU A 44 7.73 0.51 -12.26
N LEU A 45 8.60 1.04 -11.39
CA LEU A 45 8.36 2.27 -10.62
C LEU A 45 8.40 3.52 -11.52
N GLU A 46 9.32 3.59 -12.47
CA GLU A 46 9.40 4.68 -13.45
C GLU A 46 8.12 4.77 -14.29
N THR A 47 7.55 3.63 -14.70
CA THR A 47 6.32 3.58 -15.49
C THR A 47 5.11 4.07 -14.70
N LEU A 48 4.99 3.65 -13.43
CA LEU A 48 3.93 4.14 -12.54
C LEU A 48 4.03 5.65 -12.32
N LEU A 49 5.24 6.15 -11.98
CA LEU A 49 5.43 7.56 -11.66
C LEU A 49 5.35 8.48 -12.88
N ARG A 50 5.46 7.96 -14.11
CA ARG A 50 5.11 8.73 -15.33
C ARG A 50 3.62 9.05 -15.43
N ALA A 51 2.76 8.29 -14.76
CA ALA A 51 1.32 8.51 -14.71
C ALA A 51 0.87 9.39 -13.52
N GLN A 52 1.82 9.89 -12.72
CA GLN A 52 1.57 10.84 -11.63
C GLN A 52 0.90 12.12 -12.16
N TRP A 53 -0.10 12.63 -11.43
CA TRP A 53 -0.78 13.87 -11.80
C TRP A 53 0.02 15.10 -11.34
N GLY A 54 -0.32 16.28 -11.88
CA GLY A 54 0.37 17.53 -11.60
C GLY A 54 0.30 18.01 -10.15
N ASP A 55 -0.72 17.59 -9.39
CA ASP A 55 -0.84 17.86 -7.95
C ASP A 55 0.01 16.93 -7.06
N GLY A 56 0.67 15.94 -7.67
CA GLY A 56 1.53 14.98 -6.99
C GLY A 56 0.88 13.62 -6.72
N ARG A 57 -0.45 13.44 -6.89
CA ARG A 57 -1.07 12.14 -6.61
C ARG A 57 -0.56 11.06 -7.56
N VAL A 58 -0.36 9.86 -7.01
CA VAL A 58 -0.07 8.65 -7.81
C VAL A 58 -1.36 7.83 -7.92
N PRO A 59 -1.94 7.67 -9.12
CA PRO A 59 -3.22 7.00 -9.29
C PRO A 59 -3.10 5.50 -8.97
N HIS A 60 -4.16 4.89 -8.44
CA HIS A 60 -4.15 3.47 -8.10
C HIS A 60 -4.11 2.55 -9.33
N ILE A 61 -4.62 3.01 -10.48
CA ILE A 61 -4.58 2.27 -11.76
C ILE A 61 -3.98 3.15 -12.85
N VAL A 62 -3.04 2.58 -13.60
CA VAL A 62 -2.59 3.07 -14.91
C VAL A 62 -3.11 2.09 -15.96
N PHE A 63 -4.04 2.56 -16.80
CA PHE A 63 -4.70 1.71 -17.78
C PHE A 63 -3.79 1.40 -18.97
N ASN A 64 -3.89 0.17 -19.47
CA ASN A 64 -3.14 -0.30 -20.62
C ASN A 64 -4.04 -0.22 -21.86
N ASP A 65 -3.68 0.61 -22.83
CA ASP A 65 -4.47 0.83 -24.06
C ASP A 65 -4.63 -0.42 -24.93
N ALA A 66 -3.78 -1.44 -24.74
CA ALA A 66 -3.89 -2.72 -25.43
C ALA A 66 -4.98 -3.64 -24.84
N VAL A 67 -5.54 -3.30 -23.68
CA VAL A 67 -6.57 -4.10 -23.00
C VAL A 67 -7.96 -3.59 -23.42
N PRO A 68 -8.90 -4.48 -23.81
CA PRO A 68 -10.27 -4.10 -24.12
C PRO A 68 -10.94 -3.32 -22.99
N LEU A 69 -11.75 -2.32 -23.34
CA LEU A 69 -12.36 -1.39 -22.38
C LEU A 69 -13.25 -2.10 -21.34
N ASP A 70 -13.91 -3.19 -21.74
CA ASP A 70 -14.83 -3.98 -20.93
C ASP A 70 -14.15 -5.10 -20.12
N ALA A 71 -12.83 -5.27 -20.25
CA ALA A 71 -12.08 -6.29 -19.52
C ALA A 71 -11.90 -5.97 -18.02
N TYR A 72 -12.13 -4.71 -17.61
CA TYR A 72 -12.09 -4.30 -16.21
C TYR A 72 -13.07 -3.15 -15.97
N PHE A 73 -13.78 -3.21 -14.83
CA PHE A 73 -14.67 -2.13 -14.40
C PHE A 73 -14.35 -1.74 -12.94
N PRO A 74 -14.23 -0.43 -12.61
CA PRO A 74 -14.50 0.71 -13.49
C PRO A 74 -13.39 1.03 -14.50
N SER A 75 -13.80 1.22 -15.75
CA SER A 75 -12.97 1.41 -16.95
C SER A 75 -12.55 2.88 -17.16
N PRO A 76 -11.59 3.18 -18.06
CA PRO A 76 -11.17 4.54 -18.39
C PRO A 76 -12.30 5.54 -18.68
N ASP A 77 -13.37 5.11 -19.36
CA ASP A 77 -14.53 5.95 -19.71
C ASP A 77 -15.47 6.24 -18.54
N PHE A 78 -15.40 5.42 -17.48
CA PHE A 78 -16.00 5.73 -16.19
C PHE A 78 -15.19 6.82 -15.48
N TRP A 79 -13.86 6.66 -15.38
CA TRP A 79 -13.00 7.61 -14.66
C TRP A 79 -12.83 8.94 -15.39
N ARG A 80 -12.72 8.94 -16.72
CA ARG A 80 -12.59 10.15 -17.54
C ARG A 80 -11.43 11.05 -17.08
N SER A 81 -10.32 10.48 -16.58
CA SER A 81 -9.24 11.24 -15.93
C SER A 81 -8.68 12.36 -16.83
N THR A 82 -8.51 12.10 -18.12
CA THR A 82 -7.96 13.07 -19.09
C THR A 82 -8.87 14.27 -19.39
N THR A 83 -10.14 14.21 -18.96
CA THR A 83 -11.10 15.31 -19.08
C THR A 83 -11.48 15.86 -17.71
N ALA A 84 -12.12 15.04 -16.86
CA ALA A 84 -12.56 15.43 -15.52
C ALA A 84 -11.39 15.80 -14.59
N GLY A 85 -10.27 15.09 -14.67
CA GLY A 85 -9.06 15.32 -13.86
C GLY A 85 -8.08 16.35 -14.41
N ARG A 86 -8.41 17.02 -15.53
CA ARG A 86 -7.50 18.00 -16.16
C ARG A 86 -7.10 19.12 -15.20
N ALA A 87 -8.04 19.61 -14.39
CA ALA A 87 -7.79 20.70 -13.45
C ALA A 87 -6.84 20.29 -12.31
N ALA A 88 -6.91 19.03 -11.88
CA ALA A 88 -5.99 18.43 -10.91
C ALA A 88 -4.66 17.95 -11.55
N GLY A 89 -4.47 18.18 -12.85
CA GLY A 89 -3.23 17.85 -13.56
C GLY A 89 -3.12 16.39 -14.01
N ALA A 90 -4.23 15.68 -14.24
CA ALA A 90 -4.19 14.34 -14.80
C ALA A 90 -3.41 14.29 -16.13
N PRO A 91 -2.56 13.25 -16.36
CA PRO A 91 -1.75 13.16 -17.57
C PRO A 91 -2.65 13.07 -18.82
N ALA A 92 -2.34 13.86 -19.84
CA ALA A 92 -3.20 13.96 -21.03
C ALA A 92 -3.16 12.72 -21.94
N ALA A 93 -2.02 12.02 -21.96
CA ALA A 93 -1.76 10.90 -22.87
C ALA A 93 -1.89 9.52 -22.22
N VAL A 94 -2.17 9.46 -20.91
CA VAL A 94 -2.26 8.20 -20.16
C VAL A 94 -3.59 8.18 -19.43
N GLN A 95 -4.39 7.14 -19.68
CA GLN A 95 -5.62 6.92 -18.94
C GLN A 95 -5.28 6.38 -17.55
N THR A 96 -5.87 6.97 -16.51
CA THR A 96 -5.65 6.55 -15.12
C THR A 96 -6.98 6.57 -14.38
N SER A 97 -7.04 5.86 -13.26
CA SER A 97 -8.07 6.15 -12.25
C SER A 97 -7.86 7.53 -11.62
N GLY A 98 -8.83 8.04 -10.86
CA GLY A 98 -8.67 9.31 -10.12
C GLY A 98 -8.35 9.21 -8.63
N ILE A 99 -8.38 8.00 -8.05
CA ILE A 99 -8.08 7.73 -6.63
C ILE A 99 -6.67 7.15 -6.46
N VAL A 100 -6.17 7.12 -5.23
CA VAL A 100 -4.79 6.70 -4.90
C VAL A 100 -4.72 5.31 -4.26
N GLN A 101 -3.53 4.85 -3.88
CA GLN A 101 -3.30 3.60 -3.15
C GLN A 101 -2.17 3.77 -2.13
N PRO A 102 -1.95 2.82 -1.19
CA PRO A 102 -1.02 3.02 -0.10
C PRO A 102 0.42 3.29 -0.57
N PRO A 103 1.10 4.27 0.05
CA PRO A 103 2.36 4.81 -0.46
C PRO A 103 3.56 3.95 -0.04
N ALA A 104 3.81 2.83 -0.71
CA ALA A 104 5.03 2.02 -0.50
C ALA A 104 6.16 2.31 -1.52
N HIS A 105 6.01 3.35 -2.33
CA HIS A 105 6.83 3.60 -3.51
C HIS A 105 8.27 4.02 -3.18
N ALA A 106 8.46 4.86 -2.16
CA ALA A 106 9.79 5.29 -1.74
C ALA A 106 10.57 4.13 -1.10
N LEU A 107 9.90 3.31 -0.30
CA LEU A 107 10.46 2.05 0.21
C LEU A 107 10.91 1.13 -0.93
N ALA A 108 10.04 0.90 -1.93
CA ALA A 108 10.39 0.08 -3.07
C ALA A 108 11.58 0.66 -3.86
N ALA A 109 11.61 1.97 -4.10
CA ALA A 109 12.71 2.64 -4.78
C ALA A 109 14.05 2.47 -4.03
N TRP A 110 14.02 2.63 -2.70
CA TRP A 110 15.19 2.43 -1.85
C TRP A 110 15.71 0.99 -1.90
N LEU A 111 14.82 0.00 -1.75
CA LEU A 111 15.21 -1.41 -1.81
C LEU A 111 15.75 -1.81 -3.20
N VAL A 112 15.14 -1.30 -4.27
CA VAL A 112 15.62 -1.51 -5.65
C VAL A 112 17.00 -0.90 -5.87
N HIS A 113 17.24 0.31 -5.34
CA HIS A 113 18.56 0.92 -5.37
C HIS A 113 19.59 0.05 -4.64
N ARG A 114 19.29 -0.40 -3.42
CA ARG A 114 20.21 -1.23 -2.63
C ARG A 114 20.59 -2.56 -3.29
N ALA A 115 19.73 -3.11 -4.13
CA ALA A 115 20.02 -4.35 -4.85
C ALA A 115 21.08 -4.17 -5.95
N ASP A 116 21.17 -2.97 -6.56
CA ASP A 116 22.19 -2.63 -7.56
C ASP A 116 22.43 -1.10 -7.59
N PRO A 117 23.24 -0.57 -6.65
CA PRO A 117 23.51 0.87 -6.58
C PRO A 117 24.20 1.39 -7.84
N GLY A 118 25.08 0.59 -8.44
CA GLY A 118 25.81 0.95 -9.66
C GLY A 118 24.87 1.20 -10.84
N LEU A 119 23.93 0.28 -11.10
CA LEU A 119 22.91 0.49 -12.13
C LEU A 119 22.01 1.69 -11.78
N SER A 120 21.61 1.83 -10.52
CA SER A 120 20.81 2.97 -10.08
C SER A 120 21.49 4.31 -10.37
N ARG A 121 22.77 4.46 -10.04
CA ARG A 121 23.56 5.69 -10.29
C ARG A 121 23.79 5.91 -11.79
N ALA A 122 24.20 4.87 -12.53
CA ALA A 122 24.39 4.94 -13.97
C ALA A 122 23.11 5.35 -14.71
N ARG A 123 21.95 4.99 -14.17
CA ARG A 123 20.64 5.41 -14.67
C ARG A 123 20.10 6.65 -13.99
N SER A 124 20.76 7.31 -13.05
CA SER A 124 20.20 8.43 -12.26
C SER A 124 18.80 8.14 -11.69
N PHE A 125 18.56 6.89 -11.30
CA PHE A 125 17.24 6.38 -10.94
C PHE A 125 16.65 7.14 -9.75
N LEU A 126 17.38 7.18 -8.62
CA LEU A 126 16.94 7.91 -7.42
C LEU A 126 16.77 9.41 -7.68
N ALA A 127 17.72 10.05 -8.38
CA ALA A 127 17.65 11.47 -8.70
C ALA A 127 16.39 11.83 -9.50
N ARG A 128 15.97 10.98 -10.45
CA ARG A 128 14.72 11.18 -11.21
C ARG A 128 13.46 10.92 -10.38
N LEU A 129 13.49 9.95 -9.47
CA LEU A 129 12.32 9.56 -8.69
C LEU A 129 12.07 10.47 -7.50
N ARG A 130 13.13 10.98 -6.84
CA ARG A 130 13.05 11.82 -5.64
C ARG A 130 12.02 12.95 -5.74
N PRO A 131 12.04 13.84 -6.75
CA PRO A 131 11.07 14.94 -6.81
C PRO A 131 9.63 14.45 -6.98
N ARG A 132 9.42 13.31 -7.67
CA ARG A 132 8.10 12.69 -7.85
C ARG A 132 7.59 12.08 -6.54
N LEU A 133 8.44 11.36 -5.82
CA LEU A 133 8.13 10.79 -4.51
C LEU A 133 7.85 11.90 -3.48
N ALA A 134 8.64 12.97 -3.48
CA ALA A 134 8.42 14.14 -2.62
C ALA A 134 7.07 14.82 -2.91
N ALA A 135 6.71 14.98 -4.18
CA ALA A 135 5.41 15.52 -4.57
C ALA A 135 4.25 14.59 -4.14
N TRP A 136 4.45 13.28 -4.23
CA TRP A 136 3.48 12.28 -3.80
C TRP A 136 3.23 12.33 -2.29
N HIS A 137 4.28 12.36 -1.48
CA HIS A 137 4.13 12.45 -0.02
C HIS A 137 3.50 13.79 0.39
N ARG A 138 3.89 14.90 -0.26
CA ARG A 138 3.26 16.20 -0.04
C ARG A 138 1.77 16.20 -0.37
N TYR A 139 1.35 15.55 -1.46
CA TYR A 139 -0.07 15.41 -1.77
C TYR A 139 -0.82 14.73 -0.62
N LEU A 140 -0.30 13.62 -0.10
CA LEU A 140 -0.91 12.89 1.01
C LEU A 140 -0.93 13.70 2.31
N LEU A 141 0.17 14.37 2.64
CA LEU A 141 0.32 15.13 3.89
C LEU A 141 -0.44 16.46 3.88
N CYS A 142 -0.87 16.96 2.72
CA CYS A 142 -1.55 18.24 2.60
C CYS A 142 -2.97 18.08 2.06
N ALA A 143 -3.12 17.55 0.85
CA ALA A 143 -4.43 17.42 0.20
C ALA A 143 -5.30 16.33 0.83
N ARG A 144 -4.68 15.32 1.47
CA ARG A 144 -5.41 14.24 2.16
C ARG A 144 -5.43 14.39 3.68
N ASP A 145 -4.95 15.49 4.25
CA ASP A 145 -5.03 15.74 5.70
C ASP A 145 -6.42 16.27 6.13
N ALA A 146 -7.48 15.51 5.81
CA ALA A 146 -8.85 15.88 6.15
C ALA A 146 -9.09 15.96 7.67
N GLY A 147 -8.26 15.25 8.46
CA GLY A 147 -8.32 15.23 9.92
C GLY A 147 -7.49 16.33 10.60
N GLY A 148 -6.70 17.10 9.83
CA GLY A 148 -5.90 18.24 10.30
C GLY A 148 -4.75 17.88 11.25
N ALA A 149 -4.24 16.65 11.16
CA ALA A 149 -3.21 16.12 12.06
C ALA A 149 -1.96 15.60 11.33
N GLY A 150 -1.92 15.73 10.00
CA GLY A 150 -0.86 15.20 9.15
C GLY A 150 -1.03 13.73 8.76
N LEU A 151 -2.12 13.06 9.17
CA LEU A 151 -2.45 11.72 8.70
C LEU A 151 -3.31 11.81 7.42
N ALA A 152 -2.95 11.03 6.42
CA ALA A 152 -3.72 10.95 5.19
C ALA A 152 -5.04 10.20 5.41
N ALA A 153 -6.13 10.80 4.96
CA ALA A 153 -7.45 10.21 4.88
C ALA A 153 -7.65 9.54 3.51
N VAL A 154 -8.11 8.29 3.54
CA VAL A 154 -8.68 7.64 2.36
C VAL A 154 -10.12 8.11 2.16
N VAL A 155 -10.46 8.53 0.95
CA VAL A 155 -11.79 9.05 0.57
C VAL A 155 -12.60 8.04 -0.24
N HIS A 156 -12.01 6.87 -0.50
CA HIS A 156 -12.68 5.75 -1.13
C HIS A 156 -12.09 4.43 -0.56
N PRO A 157 -12.89 3.38 -0.29
CA PRO A 157 -12.39 2.12 0.29
C PRO A 157 -11.28 1.45 -0.55
N TRP A 158 -11.39 1.49 -1.89
CA TRP A 158 -10.31 1.05 -2.80
C TRP A 158 -8.96 1.74 -2.59
N GLU A 159 -8.91 2.95 -2.00
CA GLU A 159 -7.63 3.64 -1.78
C GLU A 159 -6.77 2.98 -0.72
N GLN A 160 -7.39 2.26 0.21
CA GLN A 160 -6.63 1.54 1.21
C GLN A 160 -6.11 0.19 0.67
N GLY A 161 -6.73 -0.34 -0.39
CA GLY A 161 -6.40 -1.63 -0.98
C GLY A 161 -7.06 -2.83 -0.29
N MET A 162 -7.88 -2.60 0.76
CA MET A 162 -8.70 -3.62 1.43
C MET A 162 -10.20 -3.39 1.19
N ASP A 163 -10.64 -3.49 -0.06
CA ASP A 163 -11.90 -2.94 -0.60
C ASP A 163 -13.16 -3.17 0.24
N ASN A 164 -13.38 -4.40 0.71
CA ASN A 164 -14.58 -4.78 1.48
C ASN A 164 -14.26 -5.12 2.94
N SER A 165 -13.17 -4.57 3.48
CA SER A 165 -12.84 -4.68 4.90
C SER A 165 -14.04 -4.27 5.75
N PRO A 166 -14.37 -5.01 6.83
CA PRO A 166 -15.43 -4.61 7.74
C PRO A 166 -15.21 -3.23 8.39
N CYS A 167 -13.96 -2.73 8.41
CA CYS A 167 -13.65 -1.36 8.85
C CYS A 167 -14.41 -0.28 8.06
N TRP A 168 -14.88 -0.59 6.85
CA TRP A 168 -15.62 0.35 6.00
C TRP A 168 -17.13 0.25 6.17
N ASP A 169 -17.67 -0.76 6.85
CA ASP A 169 -19.11 -1.03 6.89
C ASP A 169 -19.91 0.13 7.50
N ALA A 170 -19.50 0.57 8.69
CA ALA A 170 -20.12 1.72 9.35
C ALA A 170 -19.90 3.02 8.54
N PRO A 171 -18.67 3.34 8.07
CA PRO A 171 -18.47 4.50 7.21
C PRO A 171 -19.32 4.52 5.93
N LEU A 172 -19.38 3.40 5.22
CA LEU A 172 -20.11 3.25 3.96
C LEU A 172 -21.63 3.19 4.15
N SER A 173 -22.13 2.92 5.36
CA SER A 173 -23.57 2.86 5.64
C SER A 173 -24.31 4.18 5.32
N ARG A 174 -23.59 5.31 5.29
CA ARG A 174 -24.10 6.66 4.96
C ARG A 174 -24.09 6.96 3.45
N VAL A 175 -23.49 6.08 2.65
CA VAL A 175 -23.41 6.24 1.20
C VAL A 175 -24.59 5.54 0.56
N GLU A 176 -25.41 6.31 -0.14
CA GLU A 176 -26.48 5.77 -0.99
C GLU A 176 -25.86 5.08 -2.22
N PRO A 177 -26.15 3.79 -2.48
CA PRO A 177 -25.55 3.08 -3.61
C PRO A 177 -25.98 3.67 -4.97
N ALA A 178 -25.11 3.55 -5.98
CA ALA A 178 -25.47 3.75 -7.37
C ALA A 178 -26.51 2.71 -7.82
N ASP A 179 -27.31 3.06 -8.83
CA ASP A 179 -28.26 2.13 -9.44
C ASP A 179 -27.49 0.94 -10.06
N PRO A 180 -27.75 -0.31 -9.65
CA PRO A 180 -27.09 -1.49 -10.22
C PRO A 180 -27.29 -1.63 -11.74
N ALA A 181 -28.33 -1.04 -12.32
CA ALA A 181 -28.55 -1.03 -13.76
C ALA A 181 -27.64 -0.05 -14.52
N ALA A 182 -26.95 0.86 -13.82
CA ALA A 182 -26.09 1.88 -14.43
C ALA A 182 -24.69 1.36 -14.79
N TYR A 183 -24.31 0.16 -14.36
CA TYR A 183 -23.01 -0.43 -14.64
C TYR A 183 -23.05 -1.96 -14.71
N ARG A 184 -22.00 -2.56 -15.29
CA ARG A 184 -21.79 -4.01 -15.28
C ARG A 184 -20.48 -4.33 -14.57
N ARG A 185 -20.53 -5.25 -13.62
CA ARG A 185 -19.35 -5.78 -12.92
C ARG A 185 -18.59 -6.75 -13.81
N ALA A 186 -17.34 -6.43 -14.13
CA ALA A 186 -16.43 -7.32 -14.86
C ALA A 186 -15.72 -8.33 -13.95
N ASP A 187 -15.61 -8.06 -12.65
CA ASP A 187 -14.89 -8.93 -11.71
C ASP A 187 -15.58 -10.28 -11.50
N LEU A 188 -16.90 -10.35 -11.72
CA LEU A 188 -17.69 -11.58 -11.65
C LEU A 188 -17.47 -12.52 -12.84
N ASP A 189 -16.87 -12.04 -13.94
CA ASP A 189 -16.55 -12.89 -15.10
C ASP A 189 -15.31 -13.77 -14.82
N HIS A 190 -14.55 -13.48 -13.75
CA HIS A 190 -13.26 -14.09 -13.44
C HIS A 190 -13.16 -14.69 -12.02
N GLY A 191 -14.21 -14.60 -11.19
CA GLY A 191 -14.21 -15.10 -9.81
C GLY A 191 -15.60 -15.55 -9.34
N ALA A 192 -15.63 -16.40 -8.31
CA ALA A 192 -16.90 -16.82 -7.72
C ALA A 192 -17.56 -15.63 -6.97
N PRO A 193 -18.86 -15.35 -7.17
CA PRO A 193 -19.52 -14.21 -6.53
C PRO A 193 -19.40 -14.18 -5.00
N GLU A 194 -19.37 -15.36 -4.38
CA GLU A 194 -19.21 -15.54 -2.93
C GLU A 194 -17.84 -15.13 -2.37
N ASP A 195 -16.82 -15.05 -3.23
CA ASP A 195 -15.46 -14.65 -2.87
C ASP A 195 -15.21 -13.14 -3.08
N ARG A 196 -16.22 -12.39 -3.56
CA ARG A 196 -16.13 -10.98 -3.98
C ARG A 196 -17.03 -10.04 -3.16
N PRO A 197 -16.82 -8.72 -3.21
CA PRO A 197 -17.76 -7.76 -2.63
C PRO A 197 -19.17 -7.91 -3.21
N THR A 198 -20.20 -7.56 -2.43
CA THR A 198 -21.60 -7.66 -2.86
C THR A 198 -21.98 -6.56 -3.84
N ASP A 199 -23.14 -6.67 -4.50
CA ASP A 199 -23.63 -5.61 -5.39
C ASP A 199 -23.97 -4.32 -4.62
N LEU A 200 -24.40 -4.44 -3.37
CA LEU A 200 -24.60 -3.28 -2.49
C LEU A 200 -23.27 -2.57 -2.20
N ASP A 201 -22.21 -3.33 -1.94
CA ASP A 201 -20.87 -2.78 -1.74
C ASP A 201 -20.41 -2.04 -3.01
N TYR A 202 -20.51 -2.70 -4.18
CA TYR A 202 -20.16 -2.10 -5.47
C TYR A 202 -20.96 -0.84 -5.79
N GLY A 203 -22.26 -0.82 -5.48
CA GLY A 203 -23.09 0.37 -5.71
C GLY A 203 -22.54 1.57 -4.93
N ARG A 204 -22.09 1.38 -3.69
CA ARG A 204 -21.48 2.45 -2.89
C ARG A 204 -20.11 2.87 -3.41
N TYR A 205 -19.29 1.91 -3.86
CA TYR A 205 -17.99 2.21 -4.47
C TYR A 205 -18.15 3.07 -5.73
N VAL A 206 -19.03 2.63 -6.64
CA VAL A 206 -19.35 3.36 -7.87
C VAL A 206 -19.86 4.76 -7.55
N ARG A 207 -20.76 4.90 -6.55
CA ARG A 207 -21.25 6.22 -6.14
C ARG A 207 -20.13 7.15 -5.69
N LEU A 208 -19.22 6.68 -4.82
CA LEU A 208 -18.13 7.51 -4.32
C LEU A 208 -17.19 7.94 -5.45
N ALA A 209 -16.80 6.99 -6.30
CA ALA A 209 -15.91 7.28 -7.42
C ALA A 209 -16.55 8.24 -8.45
N GLU A 210 -17.84 8.08 -8.72
CA GLU A 210 -18.62 9.00 -9.57
C GLU A 210 -18.70 10.40 -8.95
N ALA A 211 -19.04 10.51 -7.66
CA ALA A 211 -19.12 11.80 -6.99
C ALA A 211 -17.77 12.53 -6.98
N TYR A 212 -16.67 11.81 -6.76
CA TYR A 212 -15.32 12.39 -6.79
C TYR A 212 -14.92 12.85 -8.20
N ARG A 213 -15.21 12.03 -9.23
CA ARG A 213 -15.01 12.39 -10.64
C ARG A 213 -15.81 13.63 -11.03
N ASP A 214 -17.09 13.69 -10.65
CA ASP A 214 -17.99 14.76 -11.07
C ASP A 214 -17.68 16.10 -10.39
N ARG A 215 -17.00 16.05 -9.24
CA ARG A 215 -16.31 17.18 -8.61
C ARG A 215 -14.91 17.44 -9.16
N ARG A 216 -14.58 16.87 -10.32
CA ARG A 216 -13.30 17.06 -11.03
C ARG A 216 -12.09 16.66 -10.18
N TYR A 217 -12.27 15.68 -9.28
CA TYR A 217 -11.23 15.18 -8.38
C TYR A 217 -10.65 16.22 -7.42
N ALA A 218 -11.42 17.25 -7.11
CA ALA A 218 -11.02 18.31 -6.18
C ALA A 218 -11.03 17.79 -4.73
N ASP A 219 -9.92 18.01 -4.01
CA ASP A 219 -9.77 17.62 -2.60
C ASP A 219 -10.09 18.78 -1.62
N ASP A 220 -10.26 20.00 -2.11
CA ASP A 220 -10.49 21.22 -1.33
C ASP A 220 -11.94 21.39 -0.84
N GLU A 221 -12.90 20.72 -1.47
CA GLU A 221 -14.32 20.72 -1.06
C GLU A 221 -14.61 19.76 0.12
N GLY A 222 -13.57 19.18 0.72
CA GLY A 222 -13.66 18.22 1.81
C GLY A 222 -14.01 16.79 1.35
N PRO A 223 -13.91 15.79 2.24
CA PRO A 223 -13.91 14.38 1.85
C PRO A 223 -15.29 13.81 1.42
N GLY A 224 -16.36 14.59 1.52
CA GLY A 224 -17.71 14.12 1.17
C GLY A 224 -18.29 13.16 2.20
N ALA A 225 -18.85 12.03 1.74
CA ALA A 225 -19.62 11.09 2.58
C ALA A 225 -18.76 9.98 3.22
N PHE A 226 -17.49 9.87 2.83
CA PHE A 226 -16.56 8.86 3.31
C PHE A 226 -15.16 9.47 3.44
N ALA A 227 -14.60 9.47 4.64
CA ALA A 227 -13.18 9.70 4.88
C ALA A 227 -12.73 8.95 6.10
N VAL A 228 -11.61 8.23 5.98
CA VAL A 228 -11.06 7.43 7.06
C VAL A 228 -9.55 7.60 7.17
N GLU A 229 -9.04 7.89 8.36
CA GLU A 229 -7.62 7.71 8.65
C GLU A 229 -7.38 6.21 8.90
N ASP A 230 -6.64 5.56 8.00
CA ASP A 230 -6.33 4.13 8.08
C ASP A 230 -4.93 3.89 8.66
N PRO A 231 -4.76 2.94 9.61
CA PRO A 231 -3.46 2.66 10.21
C PRO A 231 -2.40 2.16 9.23
N ALA A 232 -2.72 1.22 8.33
CA ALA A 232 -1.75 0.68 7.40
C ALA A 232 -1.34 1.70 6.33
N PHE A 233 -2.32 2.43 5.76
CA PHE A 233 -2.04 3.49 4.79
C PHE A 233 -1.04 4.50 5.34
N ASN A 234 -1.27 4.97 6.57
CA ASN A 234 -0.40 5.94 7.22
C ASN A 234 0.92 5.34 7.71
N ALA A 235 0.93 4.10 8.19
CA ALA A 235 2.19 3.42 8.52
C ALA A 235 3.11 3.31 7.29
N LEU A 236 2.56 3.03 6.11
CA LEU A 236 3.34 2.97 4.87
C LEU A 236 3.80 4.34 4.40
N LEU A 237 3.01 5.39 4.63
CA LEU A 237 3.44 6.77 4.39
C LEU A 237 4.66 7.11 5.26
N ILE A 238 4.59 6.74 6.54
CA ILE A 238 5.69 6.96 7.50
C ILE A 238 6.94 6.19 7.08
N VAL A 239 6.81 4.89 6.74
CA VAL A 239 7.94 4.09 6.22
C VAL A 239 8.52 4.71 4.95
N SER A 240 7.68 5.19 4.04
CA SER A 240 8.12 5.85 2.83
C SER A 240 8.79 7.21 3.09
N GLU A 241 8.39 7.95 4.12
CA GLU A 241 9.11 9.16 4.54
C GLU A 241 10.51 8.85 5.06
N TYR A 242 10.70 7.80 5.86
CA TYR A 242 12.04 7.31 6.21
C TYR A 242 12.84 6.87 4.97
N ALA A 243 12.21 6.12 4.06
CA ALA A 243 12.88 5.69 2.83
C ALA A 243 13.30 6.87 1.95
N LEU A 244 12.47 7.92 1.87
CA LEU A 244 12.79 9.11 1.10
C LEU A 244 13.89 9.96 1.78
N ALA A 245 13.98 9.94 3.11
CA ALA A 245 15.13 10.48 3.84
C ALA A 245 16.43 9.75 3.48
N LEU A 246 16.40 8.41 3.43
CA LEU A 246 17.57 7.61 3.01
C LEU A 246 17.97 7.90 1.57
N ILE A 247 16.99 8.03 0.66
CA ILE A 247 17.24 8.42 -0.74
C ILE A 247 17.90 9.79 -0.83
N GLU A 248 17.44 10.78 -0.05
CA GLU A 248 18.02 12.13 -0.06
C GLU A 248 19.44 12.16 0.52
N ARG A 249 19.73 11.34 1.55
CA ARG A 249 21.10 11.15 2.05
C ARG A 249 22.03 10.50 1.03
N GLU A 250 21.58 9.46 0.35
CA GLU A 250 22.35 8.79 -0.71
C GLU A 250 22.70 9.75 -1.84
N LEU A 251 21.74 10.60 -2.25
CA LEU A 251 21.97 11.60 -3.29
C LEU A 251 22.95 12.71 -2.82
N ALA A 252 22.83 13.17 -1.58
CA ALA A 252 23.76 14.16 -1.01
C ALA A 252 25.20 13.61 -0.92
N ALA A 253 25.36 12.32 -0.63
CA ALA A 253 26.66 11.65 -0.59
C ALA A 253 27.28 11.53 -2.00
N ASP A 254 26.50 11.11 -3.00
CA ASP A 254 26.94 10.97 -4.40
C ASP A 254 27.38 12.32 -5.00
N GLU A 255 26.67 13.40 -4.65
CA GLU A 255 27.04 14.78 -5.02
C GLU A 255 28.35 15.23 -4.35
N SER A 256 28.56 14.87 -3.09
CA SER A 256 29.77 15.24 -2.33
C SER A 256 31.02 14.51 -2.85
N GLU A 257 30.92 13.21 -3.17
CA GLU A 257 32.02 12.45 -3.79
C GLU A 257 32.37 12.98 -5.20
N SER A 258 31.38 13.48 -5.93
CA SER A 258 31.57 14.09 -7.26
C SER A 258 32.17 15.50 -7.17
N ALA A 259 31.83 16.28 -6.13
CA ALA A 259 32.31 17.64 -5.91
C ALA A 259 33.76 17.70 -5.39
N ASP A 260 34.24 16.70 -4.64
CA ASP A 260 35.67 16.60 -4.28
C ASP A 260 36.60 16.47 -5.51
N MET A 261 36.03 16.18 -6.70
CA MET A 261 36.72 16.19 -8.00
C MET A 261 36.54 17.49 -8.80
N ALA A 262 35.64 18.39 -8.39
CA ALA A 262 35.33 19.67 -9.04
C ALA A 262 35.34 20.80 -8.01
N ALA A 263 36.42 21.60 -8.01
CA ALA A 263 36.84 22.53 -6.95
C ALA A 263 35.91 23.71 -6.58
N ASP A 264 34.61 23.68 -6.87
CA ASP A 264 33.65 24.71 -6.49
C ASP A 264 32.41 24.07 -5.84
N GLY A 265 32.47 23.85 -4.53
CA GLY A 265 31.36 23.33 -3.75
C GLY A 265 30.29 24.38 -3.49
N ILE A 266 29.14 24.30 -4.17
CA ILE A 266 27.84 24.63 -3.57
C ILE A 266 26.78 23.65 -4.11
N GLU A 267 26.04 22.98 -3.21
CA GLU A 267 24.64 22.46 -3.34
C GLU A 267 24.30 21.23 -2.44
N SER A 268 25.29 20.54 -1.82
CA SER A 268 25.00 19.30 -1.05
C SER A 268 24.27 19.50 0.30
N ASP A 269 24.38 20.68 0.93
CA ASP A 269 23.79 20.95 2.25
C ASP A 269 22.25 20.85 2.27
N GLY A 270 21.58 21.18 1.17
CA GLY A 270 20.11 21.24 1.12
C GLY A 270 19.42 19.86 1.12
N LEU A 271 20.05 18.84 0.51
CA LEU A 271 19.49 17.48 0.49
C LEU A 271 19.69 16.78 1.83
N ALA A 272 20.82 17.00 2.50
CA ALA A 272 21.07 16.46 3.83
C ALA A 272 20.08 17.04 4.87
N GLU A 273 19.84 18.35 4.85
CA GLU A 273 18.85 19.00 5.71
C GLU A 273 17.43 18.48 5.43
N SER A 274 17.05 18.41 4.15
CA SER A 274 15.75 17.83 3.71
C SER A 274 15.57 16.39 4.22
N ALA A 275 16.63 15.58 4.22
CA ALA A 275 16.56 14.22 4.75
C ALA A 275 16.30 14.18 6.26
N ASP A 276 16.94 15.06 7.03
CA ASP A 276 16.73 15.17 8.47
C ASP A 276 15.30 15.65 8.79
N GLU A 277 14.78 16.61 8.02
CA GLU A 277 13.38 17.06 8.12
C GLU A 277 12.40 15.91 7.87
N ARG A 278 12.65 15.08 6.84
CA ARG A 278 11.80 13.90 6.55
C ARG A 278 11.84 12.86 7.65
N ARG A 279 13.03 12.58 8.20
CA ARG A 279 13.16 11.67 9.34
C ARG A 279 12.38 12.20 10.54
N GLY A 280 12.56 13.48 10.88
CA GLY A 280 11.81 14.14 11.96
C GLY A 280 10.30 14.13 11.73
N ARG A 281 9.84 14.29 10.47
CA ARG A 281 8.43 14.17 10.09
C ARG A 281 7.91 12.76 10.29
N ALA A 282 8.65 11.73 9.87
CA ALA A 282 8.27 10.33 10.07
C ALA A 282 8.15 9.98 11.57
N ASP A 283 9.09 10.46 12.40
CA ASP A 283 9.03 10.31 13.86
C ASP A 283 7.79 11.01 14.45
N ALA A 284 7.48 12.23 14.00
CA ALA A 284 6.30 12.98 14.44
C ALA A 284 4.98 12.30 14.03
N LEU A 285 4.88 11.83 12.79
CA LEU A 285 3.72 11.12 12.28
C LEU A 285 3.49 9.79 13.01
N THR A 286 4.55 9.09 13.42
CA THR A 286 4.43 7.89 14.27
C THR A 286 3.74 8.21 15.59
N LYS A 287 4.10 9.34 16.23
CA LYS A 287 3.44 9.80 17.46
C LYS A 287 1.98 10.15 17.21
N THR A 288 1.69 10.89 16.14
CA THR A 288 0.31 11.22 15.76
C THR A 288 -0.53 9.95 15.51
N LEU A 289 0.04 8.94 14.84
CA LEU A 289 -0.62 7.66 14.58
C LEU A 289 -1.00 6.97 15.89
N VAL A 290 -0.09 6.94 16.86
CA VAL A 290 -0.35 6.41 18.22
C VAL A 290 -1.44 7.22 18.90
N ASP A 291 -1.31 8.54 18.96
CA ASP A 291 -2.23 9.40 19.69
C ASP A 291 -3.66 9.34 19.15
N ARG A 292 -3.82 9.16 17.83
CA ARG A 292 -5.13 9.20 17.17
C ARG A 292 -5.76 7.84 17.00
N LEU A 293 -4.99 6.81 16.70
CA LEU A 293 -5.51 5.53 16.20
C LEU A 293 -5.30 4.35 17.17
N TRP A 294 -4.45 4.47 18.20
CA TRP A 294 -4.22 3.39 19.15
C TRP A 294 -5.40 3.22 20.12
N ASP A 295 -5.99 2.02 20.20
CA ASP A 295 -6.92 1.65 21.25
C ASP A 295 -6.25 0.69 22.25
N PRO A 296 -5.86 1.15 23.46
CA PRO A 296 -5.21 0.30 24.46
C PRO A 296 -6.12 -0.80 25.00
N ARG A 297 -7.45 -0.66 24.94
CA ARG A 297 -8.38 -1.70 25.40
C ARG A 297 -8.43 -2.87 24.45
N ARG A 298 -8.30 -2.59 23.15
CA ARG A 298 -8.26 -3.62 22.09
C ARG A 298 -6.85 -4.08 21.78
N GLY A 299 -5.84 -3.34 22.23
CA GLY A 299 -4.43 -3.61 21.95
C GLY A 299 -4.11 -3.56 20.47
N LEU A 300 -4.73 -2.63 19.74
CA LEU A 300 -4.68 -2.54 18.28
C LEU A 300 -4.87 -1.08 17.82
N PHE A 301 -4.28 -0.73 16.67
CA PHE A 301 -4.64 0.50 15.97
C PHE A 301 -5.97 0.32 15.22
N LEU A 302 -6.88 1.30 15.29
CA LEU A 302 -8.18 1.24 14.64
C LEU A 302 -8.29 2.33 13.58
N CYS A 303 -9.04 2.05 12.52
CA CYS A 303 -9.41 3.08 11.54
C CYS A 303 -10.23 4.17 12.23
N ARG A 304 -10.11 5.43 11.78
CA ARG A 304 -10.84 6.55 12.34
C ARG A 304 -11.73 7.22 11.30
N ASP A 305 -13.04 7.08 11.48
CA ASP A 305 -14.07 7.65 10.61
C ASP A 305 -14.20 9.15 10.87
N LEU A 306 -13.70 9.96 9.93
CA LEU A 306 -13.73 11.42 10.01
C LEU A 306 -15.12 12.00 9.70
N CYS A 307 -16.01 11.19 9.12
CA CYS A 307 -17.39 11.57 8.83
C CYS A 307 -18.36 11.13 9.94
N ALA A 308 -17.87 10.50 11.01
CA ALA A 308 -18.68 10.18 12.18
C ALA A 308 -19.19 11.47 12.88
N PRO A 309 -20.32 11.43 13.61
CA PRO A 309 -20.91 12.62 14.23
C PRO A 309 -20.02 13.35 15.25
N GLY A 310 -19.01 12.67 15.81
CA GLY A 310 -18.03 13.27 16.70
C GLY A 310 -17.27 14.42 16.04
N ARG A 311 -17.02 15.49 16.79
CA ARG A 311 -16.41 16.74 16.29
C ARG A 311 -15.09 16.53 15.53
N ASP A 312 -14.32 15.53 15.93
CA ASP A 312 -13.04 15.20 15.31
C ASP A 312 -13.06 13.86 14.56
N GLY A 313 -14.20 13.15 14.49
CA GLY A 313 -14.28 11.76 14.04
C GLY A 313 -14.16 10.72 15.17
N GLU A 314 -14.48 9.46 14.87
CA GLU A 314 -14.55 8.35 15.84
C GLU A 314 -13.77 7.12 15.38
N LEU A 315 -13.19 6.37 16.33
CA LEU A 315 -12.55 5.09 16.01
C LEU A 315 -13.60 4.05 15.62
N VAL A 316 -13.37 3.37 14.51
CA VAL A 316 -14.18 2.27 14.03
C VAL A 316 -13.88 1.04 14.91
N PRO A 317 -14.88 0.47 15.60
CA PRO A 317 -14.67 -0.61 16.56
C PRO A 317 -14.48 -1.99 15.91
N GLU A 318 -13.73 -2.06 14.81
CA GLU A 318 -13.43 -3.26 14.02
C GLU A 318 -11.94 -3.60 14.08
N ARG A 319 -11.60 -4.89 14.23
CA ARG A 319 -10.20 -5.34 14.20
C ARG A 319 -9.85 -5.87 12.82
N GLY A 320 -9.25 -5.01 12.00
CA GLY A 320 -8.63 -5.40 10.73
C GLY A 320 -7.13 -5.60 10.87
N VAL A 321 -6.54 -6.38 9.97
CA VAL A 321 -5.08 -6.55 9.87
C VAL A 321 -4.35 -5.22 9.69
N THR A 322 -5.02 -4.21 9.11
CA THR A 322 -4.51 -2.83 9.01
C THR A 322 -3.99 -2.32 10.36
N GLY A 323 -4.65 -2.67 11.46
CA GLY A 323 -4.28 -2.26 12.81
C GLY A 323 -3.01 -2.90 13.37
N LEU A 324 -2.54 -3.99 12.75
CA LEU A 324 -1.29 -4.67 13.08
C LEU A 324 -0.11 -4.14 12.23
N ILE A 325 -0.38 -3.59 11.05
CA ILE A 325 0.66 -3.11 10.12
C ILE A 325 1.60 -2.06 10.74
N PRO A 326 1.18 -1.17 11.68
CA PRO A 326 2.11 -0.28 12.36
C PRO A 326 3.32 -0.95 13.05
N LEU A 327 3.34 -2.28 13.22
CA LEU A 327 4.56 -3.04 13.56
C LEU A 327 5.75 -2.81 12.61
N VAL A 328 5.53 -2.27 11.41
CA VAL A 328 6.64 -1.92 10.50
C VAL A 328 7.35 -0.62 10.86
N LEU A 329 6.90 0.10 11.88
CA LEU A 329 7.40 1.42 12.26
C LEU A 329 8.56 1.30 13.26
N PRO A 330 9.77 1.78 12.92
CA PRO A 330 10.92 1.68 13.82
C PRO A 330 10.76 2.53 15.08
N GLY A 331 10.04 3.65 14.99
CA GLY A 331 9.77 4.56 16.11
C GLY A 331 8.66 4.11 17.06
N LEU A 332 8.11 2.91 16.91
CA LEU A 332 7.02 2.43 17.75
C LEU A 332 7.50 2.09 19.17
N ASP A 333 6.74 2.51 20.18
CA ASP A 333 7.05 2.23 21.58
C ASP A 333 7.08 0.70 21.85
N ARG A 334 7.97 0.27 22.75
CA ARG A 334 8.18 -1.16 23.05
C ARG A 334 6.95 -1.81 23.66
N ASP A 335 6.19 -1.12 24.51
CA ASP A 335 5.00 -1.67 25.15
C ASP A 335 3.85 -1.78 24.15
N ILE A 336 3.70 -0.80 23.25
CA ILE A 336 2.75 -0.89 22.13
C ILE A 336 3.12 -2.05 21.21
N THR A 337 4.40 -2.17 20.82
CA THR A 337 4.92 -3.26 19.99
C THR A 337 4.63 -4.62 20.63
N ALA A 338 4.98 -4.80 21.91
CA ALA A 338 4.70 -6.04 22.63
C ALA A 338 3.20 -6.35 22.71
N THR A 339 2.36 -5.31 22.82
CA THR A 339 0.91 -5.46 22.82
C THR A 339 0.38 -5.87 21.46
N LEU A 340 0.84 -5.28 20.37
CA LEU A 340 0.48 -5.69 19.01
C LEU A 340 0.86 -7.14 18.72
N VAL A 341 2.07 -7.56 19.10
CA VAL A 341 2.50 -8.96 18.94
C VAL A 341 1.60 -9.90 19.74
N ARG A 342 1.26 -9.56 20.99
CA ARG A 342 0.28 -10.34 21.78
C ARG A 342 -1.08 -10.39 21.11
N THR A 343 -1.56 -9.30 20.53
CA THR A 343 -2.84 -9.26 19.80
C THR A 343 -2.79 -10.13 18.55
N ALA A 344 -1.71 -10.09 17.77
CA ALA A 344 -1.50 -10.92 16.59
C ALA A 344 -1.46 -12.43 16.93
N CYS A 345 -0.84 -12.80 18.05
CA CYS A 345 -0.78 -14.19 18.52
C CYS A 345 -2.07 -14.64 19.23
N GLY A 346 -2.88 -13.69 19.68
CA GLY A 346 -4.11 -13.93 20.43
C GLY A 346 -5.26 -14.47 19.56
N PRO A 347 -6.45 -14.68 20.18
CA PRO A 347 -7.59 -15.32 19.53
C PRO A 347 -8.14 -14.56 18.31
N HIS A 348 -7.87 -13.25 18.22
CA HIS A 348 -8.36 -12.40 17.14
C HIS A 348 -7.65 -12.64 15.80
N PHE A 349 -6.40 -13.09 15.81
CA PHE A 349 -5.57 -13.19 14.60
C PHE A 349 -4.80 -14.51 14.49
N GLY A 350 -4.51 -15.17 15.61
CA GLY A 350 -4.10 -16.58 15.63
C GLY A 350 -2.74 -16.89 15.02
N LEU A 351 -1.79 -15.96 14.95
CA LEU A 351 -0.45 -16.16 14.36
C LEU A 351 0.32 -17.36 14.95
N GLU A 352 0.16 -17.62 16.24
CA GLU A 352 0.73 -18.81 16.93
C GLU A 352 -0.36 -19.83 17.32
N GLY A 353 -1.53 -19.69 16.71
CA GLY A 353 -2.73 -20.45 17.04
C GLY A 353 -3.23 -21.25 15.84
N PRO A 354 -4.54 -21.26 15.58
CA PRO A 354 -5.12 -22.07 14.53
C PRO A 354 -4.87 -21.53 13.11
N ALA A 355 -4.48 -20.26 12.98
CA ALA A 355 -4.26 -19.64 11.67
C ALA A 355 -2.82 -19.89 11.21
N ARG A 356 -2.66 -20.36 9.97
CA ARG A 356 -1.36 -20.51 9.31
C ARG A 356 -0.76 -19.16 8.94
N LEU A 357 -1.60 -18.23 8.53
CA LEU A 357 -1.26 -16.85 8.19
C LEU A 357 -2.27 -15.92 8.88
N VAL A 358 -1.82 -14.71 9.19
CA VAL A 358 -2.66 -13.69 9.83
C VAL A 358 -3.81 -13.31 8.89
N PRO A 359 -5.08 -13.43 9.33
CA PRO A 359 -6.25 -13.09 8.54
C PRO A 359 -6.37 -11.59 8.33
N SER A 360 -7.09 -11.17 7.29
CA SER A 360 -7.40 -9.76 7.04
C SER A 360 -8.32 -9.13 8.10
N TYR A 361 -9.09 -9.94 8.82
CA TYR A 361 -10.09 -9.51 9.81
C TYR A 361 -10.13 -10.46 11.02
N ASP A 362 -10.64 -9.96 12.13
CA ASP A 362 -10.84 -10.67 13.40
C ASP A 362 -11.48 -12.06 13.21
N LEU A 363 -10.77 -13.13 13.58
CA LEU A 363 -11.28 -14.51 13.54
C LEU A 363 -12.53 -14.71 14.41
N THR A 364 -12.72 -13.84 15.41
CA THR A 364 -13.86 -13.88 16.34
C THR A 364 -14.94 -12.86 15.98
N GLY A 365 -14.70 -12.05 14.94
CA GLY A 365 -15.61 -10.99 14.51
C GLY A 365 -16.84 -11.56 13.78
N PRO A 366 -18.02 -10.93 13.93
CA PRO A 366 -19.26 -11.41 13.32
C PRO A 366 -19.26 -11.34 11.78
N ALA A 367 -18.41 -10.50 11.20
CA ALA A 367 -18.25 -10.36 9.75
C ALA A 367 -17.19 -11.30 9.15
N PHE A 368 -16.58 -12.18 9.95
CA PHE A 368 -15.54 -13.10 9.49
C PHE A 368 -16.11 -14.10 8.46
N ASP A 369 -15.51 -14.11 7.28
CA ASP A 369 -15.79 -15.07 6.22
C ASP A 369 -14.44 -15.50 5.62
N PRO A 370 -14.01 -16.77 5.76
CA PRO A 370 -12.68 -17.21 5.37
C PRO A 370 -12.43 -17.20 3.85
N ARG A 371 -13.46 -16.93 3.04
CA ARG A 371 -13.35 -16.89 1.57
C ARG A 371 -13.57 -15.51 0.98
N ARG A 372 -14.25 -14.61 1.69
CA ARG A 372 -14.71 -13.33 1.15
C ARG A 372 -13.66 -12.23 1.27
N TYR A 373 -12.74 -12.20 0.32
CA TYR A 373 -11.85 -11.07 0.03
C TYR A 373 -11.12 -10.49 1.27
N TRP A 374 -11.44 -9.29 1.76
CA TRP A 374 -10.82 -8.66 2.94
C TRP A 374 -11.61 -8.84 4.25
N ARG A 375 -12.54 -9.79 4.30
CA ARG A 375 -13.37 -10.10 5.48
C ARG A 375 -12.92 -11.34 6.26
N GLY A 376 -11.69 -11.80 6.07
CA GLY A 376 -11.22 -13.01 6.74
C GLY A 376 -10.02 -13.69 6.09
N PRO A 377 -9.92 -13.84 4.75
CA PRO A 377 -8.77 -14.44 4.10
C PRO A 377 -7.45 -13.81 4.54
N ALA A 378 -6.39 -14.61 4.58
CA ALA A 378 -5.04 -14.12 4.78
C ALA A 378 -4.41 -13.72 3.43
N TRP A 379 -3.66 -12.61 3.46
CA TRP A 379 -3.07 -12.00 2.28
C TRP A 379 -1.56 -11.95 2.37
N PHE A 380 -0.87 -12.16 1.25
CA PHE A 380 0.58 -12.29 1.21
C PHE A 380 1.30 -10.97 1.51
N ASN A 381 0.77 -9.85 1.01
CA ASN A 381 1.34 -8.52 1.25
C ASN A 381 1.26 -8.10 2.72
N THR A 382 0.12 -8.31 3.39
CA THR A 382 -0.02 -7.96 4.81
C THR A 382 0.82 -8.88 5.70
N ASN A 383 0.87 -10.18 5.41
CA ASN A 383 1.71 -11.11 6.16
C ASN A 383 3.21 -10.85 5.94
N TRP A 384 3.62 -10.44 4.73
CA TRP A 384 4.99 -9.97 4.46
C TRP A 384 5.32 -8.73 5.30
N LEU A 385 4.43 -7.74 5.39
CA LEU A 385 4.63 -6.57 6.25
C LEU A 385 4.75 -6.95 7.72
N LEU A 386 3.91 -7.87 8.20
CA LEU A 386 3.99 -8.36 9.59
C LEU A 386 5.28 -9.11 9.87
N GLU A 387 5.76 -9.95 8.93
CA GLU A 387 7.06 -10.60 9.02
C GLU A 387 8.19 -9.58 9.18
N LYS A 388 8.18 -8.53 8.35
CA LYS A 388 9.19 -7.45 8.41
C LYS A 388 9.10 -6.66 9.70
N GLY A 389 7.90 -6.42 10.23
CA GLY A 389 7.69 -5.76 11.53
C GLY A 389 8.16 -6.60 12.72
N LEU A 390 7.85 -7.90 12.73
CA LEU A 390 8.36 -8.84 13.75
C LEU A 390 9.89 -8.86 13.74
N ARG A 391 10.50 -8.92 12.55
CA ARG A 391 11.96 -8.91 12.40
C ARG A 391 12.57 -7.58 12.83
N LEU A 392 11.93 -6.45 12.50
CA LEU A 392 12.34 -5.11 12.91
C LEU A 392 12.45 -5.00 14.43
N HIS A 393 11.47 -5.55 15.14
CA HIS A 393 11.41 -5.51 16.61
C HIS A 393 12.10 -6.70 17.31
N GLY A 394 12.86 -7.51 16.56
CA GLY A 394 13.71 -8.57 17.10
C GLY A 394 13.01 -9.89 17.42
N ASP A 395 11.75 -10.06 17.03
CA ASP A 395 11.00 -11.32 17.19
C ASP A 395 11.28 -12.27 16.01
N HIS A 396 12.56 -12.63 15.86
CA HIS A 396 13.04 -13.47 14.77
C HIS A 396 12.36 -14.85 14.71
N PRO A 397 12.12 -15.56 15.83
CA PRO A 397 11.46 -16.87 15.77
C PRO A 397 10.06 -16.81 15.15
N ARG A 398 9.25 -15.80 15.52
CA ARG A 398 7.92 -15.62 14.92
C ARG A 398 8.00 -15.18 13.46
N ALA A 399 8.94 -14.28 13.14
CA ALA A 399 9.16 -13.84 11.77
C ALA A 399 9.55 -15.02 10.86
N ASP A 400 10.44 -15.90 11.33
CA ASP A 400 10.88 -17.08 10.58
C ASP A 400 9.73 -18.09 10.40
N GLY A 401 8.92 -18.33 11.44
CA GLY A 401 7.73 -19.17 11.33
C GLY A 401 6.70 -18.62 10.33
N LEU A 402 6.46 -17.31 10.35
CA LEU A 402 5.55 -16.65 9.40
C LEU A 402 6.10 -16.68 7.97
N ARG A 403 7.41 -16.48 7.80
CA ARG A 403 8.11 -16.62 6.51
C ARG A 403 7.90 -18.02 5.92
N ASP A 404 8.16 -19.06 6.70
CA ASP A 404 8.03 -20.46 6.24
C ASP A 404 6.58 -20.78 5.86
N ALA A 405 5.61 -20.36 6.68
CA ALA A 405 4.19 -20.54 6.40
C ALA A 405 3.74 -19.78 5.13
N LEU A 406 4.26 -18.56 4.91
CA LEU A 406 3.93 -17.75 3.75
C LEU A 406 4.51 -18.37 2.46
N LEU A 407 5.76 -18.85 2.51
CA LEU A 407 6.39 -19.54 1.38
C LEU A 407 5.66 -20.84 1.02
N ASP A 408 5.30 -21.66 2.01
CA ASP A 408 4.51 -22.88 1.82
C ASP A 408 3.14 -22.57 1.21
N ALA A 409 2.41 -21.59 1.77
CA ALA A 409 1.11 -21.17 1.26
C ALA A 409 1.20 -20.62 -0.17
N ALA A 410 2.26 -19.86 -0.51
CA ALA A 410 2.46 -19.32 -1.85
C ALA A 410 2.60 -20.46 -2.88
N VAL A 411 3.43 -21.47 -2.60
CA VAL A 411 3.65 -22.59 -3.51
C VAL A 411 2.41 -23.47 -3.60
N THR A 412 1.85 -23.90 -2.47
CA THR A 412 0.72 -24.85 -2.42
C THR A 412 -0.58 -24.28 -2.98
N SER A 413 -0.79 -22.95 -2.88
CA SER A 413 -1.94 -22.28 -3.46
C SER A 413 -1.80 -21.97 -4.95
N GLY A 414 -0.62 -22.18 -5.56
CA GLY A 414 -0.34 -21.74 -6.93
C GLY A 414 -0.21 -20.22 -7.04
N PHE A 415 0.37 -19.59 -6.01
CA PHE A 415 0.56 -18.15 -5.85
C PHE A 415 -0.77 -17.41 -5.98
N ALA A 416 -1.72 -17.81 -5.14
CA ALA A 416 -3.03 -17.19 -5.09
C ALA A 416 -2.96 -15.72 -4.64
N GLU A 417 -4.02 -14.98 -4.94
CA GLU A 417 -4.20 -13.60 -4.48
C GLU A 417 -4.31 -13.56 -2.94
N TYR A 418 -5.13 -14.44 -2.37
CA TYR A 418 -5.32 -14.66 -0.93
C TYR A 418 -5.65 -16.12 -0.64
N VAL A 419 -5.57 -16.50 0.63
CA VAL A 419 -5.81 -17.87 1.09
C VAL A 419 -6.74 -17.90 2.30
N ASP A 420 -7.46 -19.00 2.48
CA ASP A 420 -8.13 -19.31 3.75
C ASP A 420 -7.06 -19.35 4.87
N PRO A 421 -7.25 -18.61 5.98
CA PRO A 421 -6.21 -18.44 7.00
C PRO A 421 -5.90 -19.73 7.77
N TYR A 422 -6.81 -20.70 7.81
CA TYR A 422 -6.63 -21.97 8.53
C TYR A 422 -6.01 -23.06 7.64
N THR A 423 -6.46 -23.12 6.39
CA THR A 423 -6.15 -24.25 5.48
C THR A 423 -5.11 -23.90 4.42
N ALA A 424 -4.80 -22.62 4.23
CA ALA A 424 -3.98 -22.09 3.13
C ALA A 424 -4.54 -22.39 1.72
N ARG A 425 -5.81 -22.81 1.61
CA ARG A 425 -6.47 -22.99 0.32
C ARG A 425 -6.59 -21.64 -0.38
N GLY A 426 -6.04 -21.54 -1.60
CA GLY A 426 -6.09 -20.32 -2.40
C GLY A 426 -7.48 -19.95 -2.89
N SER A 427 -7.73 -18.64 -2.95
CA SER A 427 -8.91 -17.98 -3.53
C SER A 427 -8.48 -16.76 -4.36
N GLY A 428 -9.41 -16.18 -5.12
CA GLY A 428 -9.07 -15.12 -6.08
C GLY A 428 -8.21 -15.60 -7.26
N ALA A 429 -7.46 -14.69 -7.87
CA ALA A 429 -6.60 -15.02 -9.02
C ALA A 429 -5.43 -15.96 -8.63
N ARG A 430 -4.89 -16.69 -9.62
CA ARG A 430 -3.67 -17.52 -9.47
C ARG A 430 -2.51 -16.90 -10.23
N GLY A 431 -1.28 -17.28 -9.85
CA GLY A 431 -0.09 -16.67 -10.42
C GLY A 431 -0.01 -15.16 -10.15
N PHE A 432 -0.52 -14.73 -8.99
CA PHE A 432 -0.69 -13.32 -8.64
C PHE A 432 0.66 -12.62 -8.47
N GLY A 433 0.75 -11.40 -9.01
CA GLY A 433 1.97 -10.62 -9.16
C GLY A 433 2.71 -10.40 -7.83
N TRP A 434 2.07 -9.77 -6.84
CA TRP A 434 2.73 -9.57 -5.55
C TRP A 434 3.04 -10.86 -4.82
N THR A 435 2.26 -11.94 -5.05
CA THR A 435 2.43 -13.17 -4.27
C THR A 435 3.72 -13.83 -4.70
N ALA A 436 3.94 -13.88 -6.02
CA ALA A 436 5.21 -14.30 -6.58
C ALA A 436 6.37 -13.37 -6.17
N ALA A 437 6.16 -12.06 -6.17
CA ALA A 437 7.21 -11.09 -5.85
C ALA A 437 7.65 -11.17 -4.38
N LEU A 438 6.72 -11.27 -3.44
CA LEU A 438 7.01 -11.27 -2.01
C LEU A 438 7.46 -12.63 -1.50
N ALA A 439 6.97 -13.73 -2.10
CA ALA A 439 7.56 -15.04 -1.86
C ALA A 439 9.02 -15.10 -2.35
N LEU A 440 9.31 -14.49 -3.50
CA LEU A 440 10.68 -14.39 -4.00
C LEU A 440 11.56 -13.53 -3.09
N ASP A 441 11.04 -12.39 -2.65
CA ASP A 441 11.73 -11.52 -1.69
C ASP A 441 12.08 -12.29 -0.42
N LEU A 442 11.11 -12.97 0.20
CA LEU A 442 11.36 -13.76 1.39
C LEU A 442 12.30 -14.93 1.16
N LEU A 443 12.27 -15.56 -0.02
CA LEU A 443 13.15 -16.68 -0.32
C LEU A 443 14.62 -16.25 -0.40
N LEU A 444 14.88 -15.10 -1.03
CA LEU A 444 16.23 -14.60 -1.34
C LEU A 444 16.76 -13.58 -0.31
N ASP A 445 15.89 -13.05 0.54
CA ASP A 445 16.30 -12.24 1.68
C ASP A 445 16.94 -13.17 2.72
N ASP A 446 18.27 -13.16 2.77
CA ASP A 446 19.13 -13.95 3.67
C ASP A 446 19.06 -13.47 5.13
N GLY A 447 17.86 -13.12 5.62
CA GLY A 447 17.53 -12.60 6.95
C GLY A 447 17.94 -13.45 8.16
N ARG A 448 18.82 -14.44 7.97
CA ARG A 448 19.59 -15.17 8.98
C ARG A 448 20.77 -14.36 9.55
N SER A 449 21.12 -13.19 9.01
CA SER A 449 22.35 -12.46 9.39
C SER A 449 22.19 -11.07 10.04
N GLY A 450 21.00 -10.50 10.23
CA GLY A 450 20.90 -9.19 10.92
C GLY A 450 19.51 -8.60 11.17
N ARG A 451 19.47 -7.55 12.01
CA ARG A 451 18.26 -6.80 12.42
C ARG A 451 17.78 -5.89 11.28
N GLY A 452 17.30 -6.47 10.19
CA GLY A 452 17.13 -5.72 8.93
C GLY A 452 15.80 -4.99 8.71
N GLY A 453 14.68 -5.37 9.33
CA GLY A 453 13.36 -4.76 9.08
C GLY A 453 13.05 -4.48 7.60
N LEU A 454 12.29 -3.41 7.30
CA LEU A 454 12.07 -2.92 5.93
C LEU A 454 13.19 -2.02 5.38
N LEU A 455 13.89 -1.30 6.27
CA LEU A 455 14.78 -0.21 5.88
C LEU A 455 16.26 -0.47 6.22
N GLY A 456 16.59 -1.66 6.74
CA GLY A 456 17.94 -1.98 7.24
C GLY A 456 18.18 -1.48 8.66
N GLU A 457 19.42 -1.64 9.14
CA GLU A 457 19.85 -1.10 10.44
C GLU A 457 20.03 0.43 10.41
N GLU A 458 20.07 1.04 9.22
CA GLU A 458 20.39 2.45 8.96
C GLU A 458 19.33 3.45 9.46
N VAL A 459 18.17 2.96 9.88
CA VAL A 459 17.11 3.81 10.47
C VAL A 459 17.23 3.92 11.98
N TRP A 460 18.06 3.11 12.63
CA TRP A 460 18.25 3.10 14.09
C TRP A 460 19.23 4.15 14.60
#